data_AF-A0A449B0V7-F1
#
_entry.id   AF-A0A449B0V7-F1
#
_cell.length_a   1.000
_cell.length_b   1.000
_cell.length_c   1.000
_cell.angle_alpha   90.00
_cell.angle_beta   90.00
_cell.angle_gamma   90.00
#
_symmetry.space_group_name_H-M   'P 1'
#
loop_
_entity.id
_entity.type
_entity.pdbx_description
1 polymer ?
#
loop_
_entity_poly.entity_id
_entity_poly.type
_entity_poly.pdbx_seq_one_letter_code
_entity_poly.pdbx_strand_id
1 'polypeptide(L)'
;MLNLFKLFKRYLKIRKQRAYFYFWKNRLNFTINKFTQMGLINKTLPEDQITFDGHKWETLDDFILKFNLNLSFPEFINNDQQEMIKNFYVFFFYQLAYKTNHKKIKIVFLKKQPYLKKDKTSVNHFKRLHYYKFLDQFKQIEDYNVILREILRKIL
;
A
#
# COMPACT_ATOMS: atom_id res chain seq x y z
N MET A 1 -8.69 13.47 -38.17
CA MET A 1 -8.59 12.07 -37.71
C MET A 1 -7.53 11.83 -36.60
N LEU A 2 -6.31 12.38 -36.70
CA LEU A 2 -5.24 12.22 -35.67
C LEU A 2 -5.62 12.65 -34.24
N ASN A 3 -6.55 13.59 -34.07
CA ASN A 3 -6.95 14.10 -32.76
C ASN A 3 -7.83 13.11 -31.98
N LEU A 4 -8.71 12.38 -32.67
CA LEU A 4 -9.62 11.40 -32.05
C LEU A 4 -8.86 10.20 -31.48
N PHE A 5 -7.85 9.71 -32.20
CA PHE A 5 -7.01 8.60 -31.76
C PHE A 5 -6.16 8.94 -30.52
N LYS A 6 -5.63 10.17 -30.46
CA LYS A 6 -4.92 10.68 -29.28
C LYS A 6 -5.85 10.78 -28.07
N LEU A 7 -7.07 11.29 -28.26
CA LEU A 7 -8.09 11.37 -27.20
C LEU A 7 -8.48 9.98 -26.70
N PHE A 8 -8.72 9.03 -27.59
CA PHE A 8 -9.06 7.65 -27.23
C PHE A 8 -7.94 6.96 -26.44
N LYS A 9 -6.68 7.08 -26.89
CA LYS A 9 -5.51 6.58 -26.14
C LYS A 9 -5.40 7.20 -24.74
N ARG A 10 -5.64 8.51 -24.62
CA ARG A 10 -5.64 9.22 -23.33
C ARG A 10 -6.76 8.71 -22.43
N TYR A 11 -7.97 8.52 -22.96
CA TYR A 11 -9.10 7.97 -22.22
C TYR A 11 -8.79 6.58 -21.66
N LEU A 12 -8.29 5.66 -22.49
CA LEU A 12 -7.91 4.31 -22.06
C LEU A 12 -6.83 4.34 -20.97
N LYS A 13 -5.84 5.23 -21.10
CA LYS A 13 -4.78 5.40 -20.10
C LYS A 13 -5.36 5.85 -18.74
N ILE A 14 -6.22 6.86 -18.73
CA ILE A 14 -6.86 7.37 -17.51
C ILE A 14 -7.76 6.29 -16.89
N ARG A 15 -8.55 5.58 -17.70
CA ARG A 15 -9.39 4.46 -17.24
C ARG A 15 -8.56 3.38 -16.56
N LYS A 16 -7.42 3.00 -17.15
CA LYS A 16 -6.50 2.01 -16.57
C LYS A 16 -5.89 2.51 -15.26
N GLN A 17 -5.52 3.78 -15.18
CA GLN A 17 -5.03 4.40 -13.96
C GLN A 17 -6.08 4.42 -12.85
N ARG A 18 -7.34 4.78 -13.16
CA ARG A 18 -8.46 4.74 -12.19
C ARG A 18 -8.67 3.33 -11.66
N ALA A 19 -8.71 2.33 -12.54
CA ALA A 19 -8.87 0.94 -12.13
C ALA A 19 -7.77 0.51 -11.13
N TYR A 20 -6.52 0.91 -11.37
CA TYR A 20 -5.42 0.59 -10.44
C TYR A 20 -5.46 1.42 -9.17
N PHE A 21 -5.91 2.68 -9.22
CA PHE A 21 -6.15 3.45 -8.02
C PHE A 21 -7.18 2.78 -7.10
N TYR A 22 -8.33 2.38 -7.63
CA TYR A 22 -9.35 1.66 -6.85
C TYR A 22 -8.86 0.27 -6.40
N PHE A 23 -8.03 -0.40 -7.19
CA PHE A 23 -7.36 -1.64 -6.77
C PHE A 23 -6.51 -1.44 -5.51
N TRP A 24 -5.80 -0.31 -5.39
CA TRP A 24 -5.04 0.05 -4.18
C TRP A 24 -5.99 0.38 -3.03
N LYS A 25 -6.96 1.29 -3.24
CA LYS A 25 -7.92 1.70 -2.21
C LYS A 25 -8.65 0.50 -1.61
N ASN A 26 -9.14 -0.41 -2.44
CA ASN A 26 -9.86 -1.60 -1.98
C ASN A 26 -9.01 -2.54 -1.13
N ARG A 27 -7.70 -2.62 -1.41
CA ARG A 27 -6.76 -3.45 -0.63
C ARG A 27 -6.41 -2.80 0.69
N LEU A 28 -6.20 -1.48 0.67
CA LEU A 28 -5.92 -0.71 1.87
C LEU A 28 -7.10 -0.76 2.85
N ASN A 29 -8.32 -0.54 2.34
CA ASN A 29 -9.54 -0.65 3.13
C ASN A 29 -9.69 -2.06 3.71
N PHE A 30 -9.41 -3.10 2.93
CA PHE A 30 -9.46 -4.48 3.41
C PHE A 30 -8.48 -4.72 4.57
N THR A 31 -7.21 -4.31 4.44
CA THR A 31 -6.20 -4.56 5.48
C THR A 31 -6.44 -3.73 6.74
N ILE A 32 -6.88 -2.48 6.59
CA ILE A 32 -7.28 -1.63 7.73
C ILE A 32 -8.44 -2.28 8.47
N ASN A 33 -9.48 -2.71 7.76
CA ASN A 33 -10.63 -3.38 8.38
C ASN A 33 -10.20 -4.64 9.12
N LYS A 34 -9.30 -5.45 8.54
CA LYS A 34 -8.78 -6.65 9.20
C LYS A 34 -8.02 -6.32 10.49
N PHE A 35 -7.10 -5.37 10.48
CA PHE A 35 -6.39 -4.98 11.70
C PHE A 35 -7.28 -4.28 12.72
N THR A 36 -8.33 -3.59 12.28
CA THR A 36 -9.33 -3.01 13.18
C THR A 36 -10.14 -4.11 13.86
N GLN A 37 -10.56 -5.15 13.12
CA GLN A 37 -11.25 -6.32 13.67
C GLN A 37 -10.39 -7.09 14.68
N MET A 38 -9.06 -7.11 14.47
CA MET A 38 -8.11 -7.68 15.42
C MET A 38 -7.83 -6.79 16.64
N GLY A 39 -8.38 -5.57 16.70
CA GLY A 39 -8.06 -4.61 17.74
C GLY A 39 -6.62 -4.09 17.70
N LEU A 40 -5.92 -4.21 16.56
CA LEU A 40 -4.52 -3.76 16.41
C LEU A 40 -4.41 -2.30 15.99
N ILE A 41 -5.48 -1.73 15.41
CA ILE A 41 -5.58 -0.31 15.06
C ILE A 41 -6.98 0.19 15.42
N ASN A 42 -7.09 1.48 15.75
CA ASN A 42 -8.38 2.14 15.85
C ASN A 42 -8.99 2.27 14.45
N LYS A 43 -10.32 2.36 14.39
CA LYS A 43 -11.05 2.61 13.13
C LYS A 43 -10.50 3.89 12.49
N THR A 44 -9.70 3.71 11.46
CA THR A 44 -9.09 4.79 10.69
C THR A 44 -9.84 4.91 9.37
N LEU A 45 -10.17 6.13 8.95
CA LEU A 45 -10.71 6.41 7.62
C LEU A 45 -9.53 6.82 6.71
N PRO A 46 -8.87 5.87 6.02
CA PRO A 46 -7.78 6.18 5.10
C PRO A 46 -8.27 6.96 3.86
N GLU A 47 -9.59 7.07 3.69
CA GLU A 47 -10.25 7.58 2.50
C GLU A 47 -9.89 9.03 2.19
N ASP A 48 -9.49 9.79 3.21
CA ASP A 48 -9.09 11.20 3.08
C ASP A 48 -7.61 11.35 2.67
N GLN A 49 -6.79 10.29 2.72
CA GLN A 49 -5.34 10.39 2.52
C GLN A 49 -4.86 10.05 1.09
N ILE A 50 -5.67 9.33 0.30
CA ILE A 50 -5.33 8.99 -1.08
C ILE A 50 -6.47 9.39 -2.01
N THR A 51 -6.24 10.43 -2.80
CA THR A 51 -7.19 10.91 -3.82
C THR A 51 -6.62 10.68 -5.22
N PHE A 52 -7.49 10.40 -6.18
CA PHE A 52 -7.07 10.13 -7.57
C PHE A 52 -6.46 11.39 -8.22
N ASP A 53 -7.03 12.56 -7.93
CA ASP A 53 -6.69 13.85 -8.54
C ASP A 53 -6.14 14.89 -7.53
N GLY A 54 -5.98 14.57 -6.25
CA GLY A 54 -5.54 15.53 -5.24
C GLY A 54 -4.01 15.64 -5.09
N HIS A 55 -3.56 16.13 -3.93
CA HIS A 55 -2.15 16.37 -3.66
C HIS A 55 -1.30 15.11 -3.91
N LYS A 56 -0.30 15.26 -4.78
CA LYS A 56 0.62 14.18 -5.12
C LYS A 56 1.79 14.18 -4.16
N TRP A 57 1.99 13.06 -3.49
CA TRP A 57 3.16 12.79 -2.67
C TRP A 57 4.42 12.82 -3.54
N GLU A 58 5.52 13.33 -2.99
CA GLU A 58 6.78 13.46 -3.73
C GLU A 58 7.32 12.08 -4.09
N THR A 59 7.45 11.18 -3.11
CA THR A 59 7.84 9.78 -3.28
C THR A 59 6.85 8.81 -2.62
N LEU A 60 7.06 7.51 -2.85
CA LEU A 60 6.32 6.47 -2.14
C LEU A 60 6.67 6.48 -0.64
N ASP A 61 7.93 6.74 -0.28
CA ASP A 61 8.38 6.76 1.11
C ASP A 61 7.74 7.90 1.90
N ASP A 62 7.63 9.09 1.30
CA ASP A 62 6.96 10.23 1.94
C ASP A 62 5.49 9.92 2.27
N PHE A 63 4.82 9.24 1.33
CA PHE A 63 3.46 8.78 1.51
C PHE A 63 3.35 7.75 2.64
N ILE A 64 4.20 6.72 2.62
CA ILE A 64 4.20 5.66 3.66
C ILE A 64 4.48 6.26 5.03
N LEU A 65 5.45 7.16 5.13
CA LEU A 65 5.79 7.84 6.37
C LEU A 65 4.59 8.59 6.92
N LYS A 66 3.93 9.43 6.10
CA LYS A 66 2.76 10.17 6.58
C LYS A 66 1.60 9.25 6.93
N PHE A 67 1.36 8.22 6.13
CA PHE A 67 0.34 7.22 6.40
C PHE A 67 0.57 6.57 7.78
N ASN A 68 1.79 6.09 8.04
CA ASN A 68 2.17 5.46 9.31
C ASN A 68 2.10 6.41 10.51
N LEU A 69 2.41 7.70 10.33
CA LEU A 69 2.27 8.72 11.38
C LEU A 69 0.81 9.00 11.72
N ASN A 70 -0.11 8.82 10.76
CA ASN A 70 -1.53 9.04 10.95
C ASN A 70 -2.29 7.78 11.37
N LEU A 71 -1.61 6.63 11.55
CA LEU A 71 -2.22 5.44 12.12
C LEU A 71 -2.56 5.70 13.59
N SER A 72 -3.79 5.41 13.97
CA SER A 72 -4.25 5.50 15.35
C SER A 72 -4.30 4.10 15.95
N PHE A 73 -3.73 3.96 17.16
CA PHE A 73 -3.61 2.69 17.87
C PHE A 73 -4.41 2.76 19.18
N PRO A 74 -5.06 1.67 19.61
CA PRO A 74 -5.64 1.56 20.94
C PRO A 74 -4.56 1.68 22.03
N GLU A 75 -4.94 2.14 23.23
CA GLU A 75 -4.00 2.37 24.35
C GLU A 75 -3.28 1.11 24.82
N PHE A 76 -3.90 -0.07 24.68
CA PHE A 76 -3.32 -1.34 25.10
C PHE A 76 -2.33 -1.95 24.08
N ILE A 77 -2.18 -1.34 22.89
CA ILE A 77 -1.25 -1.82 21.86
C ILE A 77 0.16 -1.31 22.15
N ASN A 78 1.07 -2.26 22.39
CA ASN A 78 2.46 -1.95 22.72
C ASN A 78 3.26 -1.46 21.49
N ASN A 79 4.45 -0.91 21.74
CA ASN A 79 5.31 -0.36 20.68
C ASN A 79 5.69 -1.39 19.61
N ASP A 80 5.93 -2.65 20.00
CA ASP A 80 6.32 -3.71 19.06
C ASP A 80 5.18 -4.05 18.09
N GLN A 81 3.94 -4.06 18.57
CA GLN A 81 2.75 -4.25 17.74
C GLN A 81 2.49 -3.05 16.83
N GLN A 82 2.71 -1.83 17.31
CA GLN A 82 2.63 -0.64 16.44
C GLN A 82 3.67 -0.72 15.32
N GLU A 83 4.91 -1.07 15.66
CA GLU A 83 6.00 -1.20 14.71
C GLU A 83 5.76 -2.36 13.73
N MET A 84 5.19 -3.47 14.18
CA MET A 84 4.72 -4.57 13.33
C MET A 84 3.74 -4.08 12.26
N ILE A 85 2.73 -3.27 12.64
CA ILE A 85 1.74 -2.73 11.70
C ILE A 85 2.39 -1.73 10.73
N LYS A 86 3.29 -0.87 11.20
CA LYS A 86 4.04 0.06 10.35
C LYS A 86 4.91 -0.69 9.34
N ASN A 87 5.62 -1.74 9.76
CA ASN A 87 6.40 -2.62 8.89
C ASN A 87 5.52 -3.31 7.84
N PHE A 88 4.32 -3.76 8.23
CA PHE A 88 3.35 -4.31 7.29
C PHE A 88 3.00 -3.29 6.20
N TYR A 89 2.69 -2.04 6.55
CA TYR A 89 2.28 -1.04 5.56
C TYR A 89 3.42 -0.63 4.63
N VAL A 90 4.67 -0.61 5.11
CA VAL A 90 5.84 -0.46 4.24
C VAL A 90 5.87 -1.59 3.20
N PHE A 91 5.83 -2.85 3.65
CA PHE A 91 5.79 -4.01 2.75
C PHE A 91 4.61 -3.93 1.76
N PHE A 92 3.41 -3.65 2.27
CA PHE A 92 2.16 -3.57 1.52
C PHE A 92 2.28 -2.58 0.35
N PHE A 93 2.63 -1.33 0.63
CA PHE A 93 2.69 -0.30 -0.39
C PHE A 93 3.79 -0.56 -1.42
N TYR A 94 4.95 -1.06 -0.97
CA TYR A 94 6.00 -1.48 -1.89
C TYR A 94 5.59 -2.66 -2.77
N GLN A 95 4.81 -3.62 -2.25
CA GLN A 95 4.29 -4.74 -3.03
C GLN A 95 3.26 -4.28 -4.08
N LEU A 96 2.36 -3.36 -3.73
CA LEU A 96 1.42 -2.78 -4.69
C LEU A 96 2.11 -1.93 -5.76
N ALA A 97 3.13 -1.17 -5.37
CA ALA A 97 3.98 -0.41 -6.29
C ALA A 97 4.69 -1.34 -7.29
N TYR A 98 5.26 -2.45 -6.82
CA TYR A 98 5.88 -3.46 -7.67
C TYR A 98 4.89 -4.01 -8.71
N LYS A 99 3.69 -4.42 -8.29
CA LYS A 99 2.63 -4.92 -9.19
C LYS A 99 2.22 -3.89 -10.23
N THR A 100 2.05 -2.64 -9.80
CA THR A 100 1.65 -1.53 -10.67
C THR A 100 2.72 -1.21 -11.72
N ASN A 101 4.00 -1.21 -11.30
CA ASN A 101 5.15 -1.03 -12.19
C ASN A 101 5.27 -2.17 -13.21
N HIS A 102 5.10 -3.43 -12.78
CA HIS A 102 5.12 -4.60 -13.68
C HIS A 102 4.08 -4.48 -14.81
N LYS A 103 2.94 -3.85 -14.51
CA LYS A 103 1.86 -3.59 -15.48
C LYS A 103 2.07 -2.31 -16.30
N LYS A 104 3.19 -1.62 -16.11
CA LYS A 104 3.61 -0.35 -16.75
C LYS A 104 2.57 0.77 -16.55
N ILE A 105 2.06 0.89 -15.33
CA ILE A 105 1.04 1.89 -14.97
C ILE A 105 1.66 2.91 -14.03
N LYS A 106 1.35 4.19 -14.25
CA LYS A 106 1.76 5.26 -13.34
C LYS A 106 0.85 5.25 -12.10
N ILE A 107 1.44 5.28 -10.92
CA ILE A 107 0.76 5.55 -9.66
C ILE A 107 0.42 7.04 -9.63
N VAL A 108 -0.87 7.36 -9.70
CA VAL A 108 -1.36 8.72 -10.01
C VAL A 108 -1.14 9.73 -8.88
N PHE A 109 -1.16 9.27 -7.64
CA PHE A 109 -0.97 10.09 -6.44
C PHE A 109 0.52 10.30 -6.09
N LEU A 110 1.45 9.81 -6.92
CA LEU A 110 2.89 10.01 -6.74
C LEU A 110 3.48 10.90 -7.84
N LYS A 111 4.35 11.83 -7.47
CA LYS A 111 5.16 12.62 -8.41
C LYS A 111 6.29 11.76 -8.97
N LYS A 112 7.16 11.22 -8.12
CA LYS A 112 8.23 10.28 -8.49
C LYS A 112 7.74 8.84 -8.40
N GLN A 113 8.00 8.05 -9.43
CA GLN A 113 7.55 6.66 -9.48
C GLN A 113 8.59 5.75 -8.80
N PRO A 114 8.17 4.87 -7.88
CA PRO A 114 9.06 3.89 -7.27
C PRO A 114 9.48 2.83 -8.30
N TYR A 115 10.60 2.15 -8.06
CA TYR A 115 11.15 1.09 -8.93
C TYR A 115 11.66 1.57 -10.30
N LEU A 116 12.64 2.48 -10.30
CA LEU A 116 13.50 2.70 -11.47
C LEU A 116 14.26 1.40 -11.78
N LYS A 117 14.52 1.11 -13.07
CA LYS A 117 15.12 -0.17 -13.50
C LYS A 117 16.42 -0.53 -12.77
N LYS A 118 17.17 0.46 -12.28
CA LYS A 118 18.48 0.31 -11.62
C LYS A 118 18.38 -0.15 -10.15
N ASP A 119 17.25 0.08 -9.48
CA ASP A 119 17.12 -0.11 -8.02
C ASP A 119 16.20 -1.28 -7.63
N LYS A 120 15.86 -2.17 -8.58
CA LYS A 120 14.88 -3.24 -8.32
C LYS A 120 15.34 -4.21 -7.24
N THR A 121 16.63 -4.53 -7.18
CA THR A 121 17.18 -5.47 -6.21
C THR A 121 17.15 -4.88 -4.80
N SER A 122 17.63 -3.65 -4.63
CA SER A 122 17.63 -2.94 -3.34
C SER A 122 16.21 -2.73 -2.83
N VAL A 123 15.29 -2.28 -3.68
CA VAL A 123 13.89 -2.08 -3.28
C VAL A 123 13.21 -3.40 -2.91
N ASN A 124 13.49 -4.49 -3.62
CA ASN A 124 12.95 -5.81 -3.26
C ASN A 124 13.54 -6.34 -1.95
N HIS A 125 14.82 -6.12 -1.69
CA HIS A 125 15.46 -6.46 -0.43
C HIS A 125 14.84 -5.69 0.74
N PHE A 126 14.72 -4.36 0.60
CA PHE A 126 14.07 -3.49 1.57
C PHE A 126 12.63 -3.95 1.89
N LYS A 127 11.82 -4.20 0.85
CA LYS A 127 10.46 -4.74 0.99
C LYS A 127 10.43 -6.05 1.78
N ARG A 128 11.36 -6.99 1.50
CA ARG A 128 11.43 -8.29 2.19
C ARG A 128 11.83 -8.12 3.66
N LEU A 129 12.77 -7.23 3.96
CA LEU A 129 13.17 -6.92 5.33
C LEU A 129 11.95 -6.52 6.18
N HIS A 130 11.14 -5.58 5.68
CA HIS A 130 9.92 -5.15 6.36
C HIS A 130 8.87 -6.27 6.48
N TYR A 131 8.75 -7.14 5.47
CA TYR A 131 7.89 -8.31 5.55
C TYR A 131 8.31 -9.27 6.68
N TYR A 132 9.61 -9.56 6.82
CA TYR A 132 10.10 -10.45 7.87
C TYR A 132 9.95 -9.83 9.26
N LYS A 133 10.26 -8.54 9.42
CA LYS A 133 10.01 -7.81 10.68
C LYS A 133 8.54 -7.86 11.10
N PHE A 134 7.63 -7.68 10.14
CA PHE A 134 6.19 -7.86 10.38
C PHE A 134 5.88 -9.29 10.80
N LEU A 135 6.36 -10.29 10.05
CA LEU A 135 6.03 -11.69 10.26
C LEU A 135 6.52 -12.22 11.62
N ASP A 136 7.70 -11.77 12.06
CA ASP A 136 8.30 -12.21 13.33
C ASP A 136 7.49 -11.80 14.55
N GLN A 137 6.81 -10.65 14.48
CA GLN A 137 5.90 -10.19 15.52
C GLN A 137 4.49 -10.76 15.31
N PHE A 138 4.01 -10.77 14.07
CA PHE A 138 2.64 -11.21 13.76
C PHE A 138 2.39 -12.67 14.12
N LYS A 139 3.42 -13.52 14.03
CA LYS A 139 3.34 -14.95 14.40
C LYS A 139 3.08 -15.22 15.88
N GLN A 140 3.21 -14.20 16.74
CA GLN A 140 2.95 -14.30 18.17
C GLN A 140 1.47 -14.11 18.52
N ILE A 141 0.64 -13.69 17.56
CA ILE A 141 -0.79 -13.49 17.74
C ILE A 141 -1.51 -14.83 17.55
N GLU A 142 -2.53 -15.10 18.38
CA GLU A 142 -3.38 -16.27 18.21
C GLU A 142 -4.05 -16.27 16.82
N ASP A 143 -4.17 -17.44 16.20
CA ASP A 143 -4.74 -17.62 14.86
C ASP A 143 -4.11 -16.78 13.74
N TYR A 144 -2.89 -16.26 13.94
CA TYR A 144 -2.21 -15.40 12.96
C TYR A 144 -2.16 -16.03 11.55
N ASN A 145 -2.03 -17.35 11.46
CA ASN A 145 -1.93 -18.07 10.19
C ASN A 145 -3.17 -17.89 9.31
N VAL A 146 -4.36 -17.89 9.90
CA VAL A 146 -5.63 -17.72 9.18
C VAL A 146 -5.67 -16.31 8.60
N ILE A 147 -5.42 -15.32 9.45
CA ILE A 147 -5.50 -13.90 9.08
C ILE A 147 -4.39 -13.54 8.07
N LEU A 148 -3.17 -14.04 8.29
CA LEU A 148 -2.04 -13.84 7.38
C LEU A 148 -2.37 -14.35 5.98
N ARG A 149 -2.97 -15.55 5.86
CA ARG A 149 -3.37 -16.09 4.56
C ARG A 149 -4.41 -15.22 3.87
N GLU A 150 -5.40 -14.71 4.60
CA GLU A 150 -6.41 -13.80 4.05
C GLU A 150 -5.79 -12.49 3.54
N ILE A 151 -4.93 -11.88 4.35
CA ILE A 151 -4.20 -10.65 4.02
C ILE A 151 -3.31 -10.88 2.80
N LEU A 152 -2.49 -11.92 2.79
CA LEU A 152 -1.57 -12.21 1.70
C LEU A 152 -2.29 -12.59 0.40
N ARG A 153 -3.41 -13.33 0.44
CA ARG A 153 -4.23 -13.62 -0.76
C ARG A 153 -4.76 -12.35 -1.41
N LYS A 154 -4.99 -11.29 -0.62
CA LYS A 154 -5.43 -10.01 -1.16
C LYS A 154 -4.26 -9.24 -1.79
N ILE A 155 -3.06 -9.32 -1.22
CA ILE A 155 -1.92 -8.44 -1.53
C ILE A 155 -0.94 -9.05 -2.53
N LEU A 156 -0.62 -10.35 -2.43
CA LEU A 156 0.28 -11.10 -3.33
C LEU A 156 -0.40 -11.50 -4.62
#